data_AF-A0A4R6QVB6-F1
#
_entry.id   AF-A0A4R6QVB6-F1
#
_cell.length_a   1.000
_cell.length_b   1.000
_cell.length_c   1.000
_cell.angle_alpha   90.00
_cell.angle_beta   90.00
_cell.angle_gamma   90.00
#
_symmetry.space_group_name_H-M   'P 1'
#
loop_
_entity.id
_entity.type
_entity.pdbx_description
1 polymer ?
#
loop_
_entity_poly.entity_id
_entity_poly.type
_entity_poly.pdbx_seq_one_letter_code
_entity_poly.pdbx_strand_id
1 'polypeptide(L)'
;MRYRIGFWIGPAPVDDESACADLHMHLHTAGQFVGSPTPPLPPTPRIVRFTADVLEEFPADLADPRSPWRDADAAEAAHGQTFAPVLFGPDRKVIGRLTQLAHEHGLQTFDLAAHRLLRLEDVVEWEDGPWITGPLGGSWDEPEAFACRGPEIARERLGLTPSAHVLAGTGEDSP
;
A
#
# COMPACT_ATOMS: atom_id res chain seq x y z
N MET A 1 -13.46 9.29 -1.04
CA MET A 1 -12.11 9.57 -1.57
C MET A 1 -11.33 8.27 -1.63
N ARG A 2 -10.36 8.10 -2.55
CA ARG A 2 -9.58 6.84 -2.68
C ARG A 2 -8.37 6.97 -1.76
N TYR A 3 -8.15 5.99 -0.90
CA TYR A 3 -6.92 5.88 -0.13
C TYR A 3 -6.29 4.51 -0.38
N ARG A 4 -5.01 4.48 -0.72
CA ARG A 4 -4.28 3.25 -1.07
C ARG A 4 -3.23 2.98 0.00
N ILE A 5 -3.19 1.74 0.48
CA ILE A 5 -2.22 1.29 1.48
C ILE A 5 -1.65 -0.05 1.03
N GLY A 6 -0.36 -0.25 1.29
CA GLY A 6 0.33 -1.48 0.92
C GLY A 6 0.96 -2.14 2.13
N PHE A 7 0.86 -3.46 2.17
CA PHE A 7 1.51 -4.32 3.15
C PHE A 7 2.31 -5.40 2.45
N TRP A 8 3.49 -5.72 2.97
CA TRP A 8 4.30 -6.79 2.39
C TRP A 8 5.21 -7.47 3.41
N ILE A 9 5.64 -8.68 3.05
CA ILE A 9 6.66 -9.42 3.77
C ILE A 9 8.03 -9.02 3.22
N GLY A 10 8.89 -8.48 4.08
CA GLY A 10 10.23 -8.09 3.69
C GLY A 10 11.05 -7.51 4.85
N PRO A 11 12.35 -7.26 4.63
CA PRO A 11 13.17 -6.53 5.58
C PRO A 11 12.60 -5.12 5.80
N ALA A 12 12.95 -4.51 6.93
CA ALA A 12 12.62 -3.12 7.19
C ALA A 12 13.33 -2.21 6.16
N PRO A 13 12.59 -1.37 5.41
CA PRO A 13 13.19 -0.40 4.50
C PRO A 13 13.98 0.66 5.26
N VAL A 14 14.99 1.24 4.61
CA VAL A 14 15.85 2.27 5.22
C VAL A 14 15.20 3.64 5.22
N ASP A 15 14.36 3.92 4.22
CA ASP A 15 13.67 5.20 4.02
C ASP A 15 12.38 5.02 3.20
N ASP A 16 11.62 6.09 3.03
CA ASP A 16 10.35 6.07 2.32
C ASP A 16 10.49 5.76 0.82
N GLU A 17 11.57 6.20 0.17
CA GLU A 17 11.80 5.93 -1.25
C GLU A 17 12.10 4.45 -1.51
N SER A 18 12.97 3.86 -0.68
CA SER A 18 13.26 2.42 -0.72
C SER A 18 12.03 1.59 -0.38
N ALA A 19 11.23 2.01 0.60
CA ALA A 19 9.94 1.38 0.90
C ALA A 19 8.99 1.42 -0.30
N CYS A 20 8.89 2.59 -0.95
CA CYS A 20 8.12 2.81 -2.17
C CYS A 20 8.56 1.83 -3.27
N ALA A 21 9.88 1.69 -3.48
CA ALA A 21 10.46 0.78 -4.46
C ALA A 21 10.23 -0.71 -4.12
N ASP A 22 10.47 -1.09 -2.88
CA ASP A 22 10.34 -2.48 -2.43
C ASP A 22 8.89 -2.96 -2.55
N LEU A 23 7.93 -2.15 -2.09
CA LEU A 23 6.51 -2.45 -2.27
C LEU A 23 6.18 -2.65 -3.76
N HIS A 24 6.56 -1.71 -4.63
CA HIS A 24 6.29 -1.83 -6.07
C HIS A 24 6.95 -3.07 -6.70
N MET A 25 8.15 -3.46 -6.25
CA MET A 25 8.77 -4.71 -6.69
C MET A 25 7.94 -5.93 -6.31
N HIS A 26 7.45 -5.97 -5.07
CA HIS A 26 6.61 -7.07 -4.61
C HIS A 26 5.27 -7.11 -5.35
N LEU A 27 4.61 -5.97 -5.57
CA LEU A 27 3.37 -5.89 -6.35
C LEU A 27 3.57 -6.37 -7.81
N HIS A 28 4.68 -5.99 -8.45
CA HIS A 28 5.03 -6.47 -9.79
C HIS A 28 5.28 -7.98 -9.83
N THR A 29 6.03 -8.49 -8.85
CA THR A 29 6.37 -9.92 -8.76
C THR A 29 5.15 -10.78 -8.40
N ALA A 30 4.21 -10.23 -7.62
CA ALA A 30 2.95 -10.86 -7.29
C ALA A 30 1.93 -10.85 -8.46
N GLY A 31 2.24 -10.16 -9.56
CA GLY A 31 1.37 -10.06 -10.73
C GLY A 31 0.18 -9.10 -10.54
N GLN A 32 0.27 -8.14 -9.61
CA GLN A 32 -0.84 -7.23 -9.27
C GLN A 32 -0.99 -6.04 -10.24
N PHE A 33 0.03 -5.75 -11.06
CA PHE A 33 -0.10 -4.74 -12.10
C PHE A 33 -0.56 -5.36 -13.42
N VAL A 34 -1.44 -4.65 -14.13
CA VAL A 34 -1.75 -4.95 -15.53
C VAL A 34 -0.47 -4.91 -16.35
N GLY A 35 -0.19 -5.96 -17.11
CA GLY A 35 1.05 -6.09 -17.88
C GLY A 35 2.28 -6.49 -17.06
N SER A 36 2.10 -6.96 -15.81
CA SER A 36 3.17 -7.63 -15.09
C SER A 36 3.69 -8.83 -15.90
N PRO A 37 5.01 -9.10 -15.88
CA PRO A 37 5.58 -10.26 -16.56
C PRO A 37 5.13 -11.59 -15.93
N THR A 38 4.62 -11.53 -14.70
CA THR A 38 4.17 -12.68 -13.91
C THR A 38 2.65 -12.66 -13.81
N PRO A 39 1.96 -13.79 -14.02
CA PRO A 39 0.53 -13.88 -13.72
C PRO A 39 0.28 -13.69 -12.22
N PRO A 40 -0.94 -13.30 -11.80
CA PRO A 40 -1.27 -13.15 -10.39
C PRO A 40 -0.92 -14.41 -9.57
N LEU A 41 -0.08 -14.24 -8.55
CA LEU A 41 0.31 -15.32 -7.66
C LEU A 41 -0.68 -15.46 -6.51
N PRO A 42 -0.98 -16.68 -6.04
CA PRO A 42 -1.78 -16.87 -4.84
C PRO A 42 -1.06 -16.25 -3.62
N PRO A 43 -1.80 -15.71 -2.63
CA PRO A 43 -1.22 -15.16 -1.41
C PRO A 43 -0.50 -16.25 -0.60
N THR A 44 0.63 -15.90 -0.03
CA THR A 44 1.39 -16.76 0.89
C THR A 44 0.61 -16.98 2.19
N PRO A 45 0.86 -18.08 2.92
CA PRO A 45 0.11 -18.37 4.16
C PRO A 45 0.13 -17.26 5.22
N ARG A 46 1.21 -16.46 5.28
CA ARG A 46 1.30 -15.32 6.20
C ARG A 46 0.41 -14.16 5.77
N ILE A 47 0.38 -13.84 4.47
CA ILE A 47 -0.54 -12.84 3.92
C ILE A 47 -1.98 -13.31 4.11
N VAL A 48 -2.30 -14.58 3.85
CA VAL A 48 -3.65 -15.13 4.09
C VAL A 48 -4.12 -14.91 5.52
N ARG A 49 -3.25 -15.19 6.51
CA ARG A 49 -3.57 -14.96 7.93
C ARG A 49 -3.78 -13.49 8.24
N PHE A 50 -2.86 -12.63 7.79
CA PHE A 50 -2.98 -11.19 7.99
C PHE A 50 -4.27 -10.63 7.35
N THR A 51 -4.57 -10.98 6.11
CA THR A 51 -5.80 -10.58 5.43
C THR A 51 -7.05 -11.10 6.13
N ALA A 52 -7.02 -12.33 6.67
CA ALA A 52 -8.13 -12.86 7.44
C ALA A 52 -8.39 -12.06 8.72
N ASP A 53 -7.34 -11.76 9.50
CA ASP A 53 -7.46 -11.01 10.75
C ASP A 53 -7.92 -9.56 10.49
N VAL A 54 -7.44 -8.95 9.39
CA VAL A 54 -7.92 -7.63 8.92
C VAL A 54 -9.40 -7.66 8.57
N LEU A 55 -9.87 -8.68 7.84
CA LEU A 55 -11.26 -8.78 7.41
C LEU A 55 -12.21 -9.25 8.52
N GLU A 56 -11.70 -9.93 9.54
CA GLU A 56 -12.44 -10.22 10.77
C GLU A 56 -12.72 -8.94 11.55
N GLU A 57 -11.70 -8.08 11.70
CA GLU A 57 -11.83 -6.80 12.41
C GLU A 57 -12.62 -5.75 11.60
N PHE A 58 -12.40 -5.72 10.29
CA PHE A 58 -13.07 -4.83 9.34
C PHE A 58 -13.71 -5.64 8.21
N PRO A 59 -14.96 -6.10 8.36
CA PRO A 59 -15.63 -6.88 7.32
C PRO A 59 -15.77 -6.12 5.99
N ALA A 60 -15.54 -6.82 4.88
CA ALA A 60 -15.75 -6.29 3.52
C ALA A 60 -17.24 -6.28 3.15
N ASP A 61 -17.94 -5.20 3.49
CA ASP A 61 -19.34 -4.99 3.12
C ASP A 61 -19.62 -3.50 2.86
N LEU A 62 -19.86 -3.12 1.59
CA LEU A 62 -20.15 -1.73 1.23
C LEU A 62 -21.51 -1.23 1.75
N ALA A 63 -22.39 -2.13 2.20
CA ALA A 63 -23.64 -1.76 2.86
C ALA A 63 -23.47 -1.52 4.38
N ASP A 64 -22.38 -2.02 4.99
CA ASP A 64 -22.08 -1.76 6.39
C ASP A 64 -21.37 -0.41 6.54
N PRO A 65 -21.95 0.57 7.27
CA PRO A 65 -21.31 1.87 7.49
C PRO A 65 -19.98 1.80 8.26
N ARG A 66 -19.65 0.65 8.87
CA ARG A 66 -18.38 0.43 9.57
C ARG A 66 -17.28 -0.11 8.65
N SER A 67 -17.61 -0.54 7.43
CA SER A 67 -16.62 -1.04 6.47
C SER A 67 -15.76 0.11 5.97
N PRO A 68 -14.42 0.05 6.13
CA PRO A 68 -13.52 1.07 5.62
C PRO A 68 -13.18 0.86 4.12
N TRP A 69 -13.64 -0.23 3.51
CA TRP A 69 -13.21 -0.65 2.18
C TRP A 69 -13.96 0.09 1.10
N ARG A 70 -13.24 0.55 0.08
CA ARG A 70 -13.85 1.20 -1.08
C ARG A 70 -14.51 0.20 -2.02
N ASP A 71 -13.88 -0.95 -2.18
CA ASP A 71 -14.27 -2.01 -3.10
C ASP A 71 -14.62 -3.27 -2.29
N ALA A 72 -15.67 -3.99 -2.70
CA ALA A 72 -16.20 -5.14 -1.95
C ALA A 72 -15.28 -6.36 -1.98
N ASP A 73 -14.35 -6.39 -2.92
CA ASP A 73 -13.37 -7.45 -3.19
C ASP A 73 -12.05 -7.21 -2.43
N ALA A 74 -12.08 -6.54 -1.28
CA ALA A 74 -10.87 -6.25 -0.51
C ALA A 74 -10.00 -7.50 -0.26
N ALA A 75 -10.61 -8.68 -0.07
CA ALA A 75 -9.89 -9.96 0.05
C ALA A 75 -9.05 -10.33 -1.20
N GLU A 76 -9.50 -9.94 -2.39
CA GLU A 76 -8.81 -10.18 -3.66
C GLU A 76 -7.59 -9.27 -3.83
N ALA A 77 -7.38 -8.27 -2.96
CA ALA A 77 -6.18 -7.46 -2.96
C ALA A 77 -4.93 -8.17 -2.39
N ALA A 78 -5.06 -9.44 -1.98
CA ALA A 78 -3.99 -10.27 -1.45
C ALA A 78 -3.36 -11.16 -2.53
N HIS A 79 -2.07 -10.96 -2.81
CA HIS A 79 -1.32 -11.74 -3.80
C HIS A 79 0.11 -11.97 -3.37
N GLY A 80 0.66 -13.15 -3.63
CA GLY A 80 2.05 -13.47 -3.27
C GLY A 80 2.42 -13.05 -1.84
N GLN A 81 3.36 -12.12 -1.72
CA GLN A 81 3.85 -11.59 -0.44
C GLN A 81 3.25 -10.23 -0.05
N THR A 82 2.15 -9.82 -0.68
CA THR A 82 1.56 -8.49 -0.55
C THR A 82 0.07 -8.53 -0.28
N PHE A 83 -0.41 -7.52 0.43
CA PHE A 83 -1.81 -7.14 0.53
C PHE A 83 -1.89 -5.64 0.25
N ALA A 84 -2.68 -5.20 -0.74
CA ALA A 84 -2.71 -3.79 -1.16
C ALA A 84 -4.15 -3.31 -1.43
N PRO A 85 -5.00 -3.23 -0.40
CA PRO A 85 -6.41 -2.85 -0.55
C PRO A 85 -6.60 -1.36 -0.81
N VAL A 86 -7.84 -1.00 -1.17
CA VAL A 86 -8.29 0.38 -1.34
C VAL A 86 -9.35 0.72 -0.30
N LEU A 87 -9.12 1.79 0.45
CA LEU A 87 -10.01 2.26 1.50
C LEU A 87 -10.82 3.48 1.05
N PHE A 88 -11.99 3.66 1.66
CA PHE A 88 -12.56 4.98 1.88
C PHE A 88 -11.73 5.68 2.94
N GLY A 89 -11.07 6.78 2.57
CA GLY A 89 -10.17 7.44 3.52
C GLY A 89 -9.59 8.74 2.98
N PRO A 90 -8.58 9.28 3.67
CA PRO A 90 -7.88 8.67 4.82
C PRO A 90 -8.69 8.64 6.14
N ASP A 91 -8.71 7.50 6.84
CA ASP A 91 -9.23 7.35 8.22
C ASP A 91 -8.10 6.95 9.17
N ARG A 92 -7.72 7.85 10.09
CA ARG A 92 -6.57 7.68 10.98
C ARG A 92 -6.70 6.51 11.94
N LYS A 93 -7.92 6.17 12.39
CA LYS A 93 -8.15 5.06 13.32
C LYS A 93 -7.93 3.74 12.62
N VAL A 94 -8.55 3.59 11.45
CA VAL A 94 -8.42 2.39 10.63
C VAL A 94 -6.96 2.19 10.22
N ILE A 95 -6.29 3.23 9.72
CA ILE A 95 -4.89 3.14 9.29
C ILE A 95 -3.97 2.81 10.48
N GLY A 96 -4.19 3.42 11.65
CA GLY A 96 -3.45 3.12 12.87
C GLY A 96 -3.59 1.65 13.27
N ARG A 97 -4.83 1.13 13.27
CA ARG A 97 -5.08 -0.28 13.61
C ARG A 97 -4.51 -1.26 12.60
N LEU A 98 -4.63 -0.98 11.30
CA LEU A 98 -4.01 -1.78 10.25
C LEU A 98 -2.48 -1.82 10.38
N THR A 99 -1.86 -0.70 10.78
CA THR A 99 -0.41 -0.62 11.04
C THR A 99 0.00 -1.50 12.22
N GLN A 100 -0.80 -1.54 13.29
CA GLN A 100 -0.58 -2.46 14.42
C GLN A 100 -0.70 -3.92 14.00
N LEU A 101 -1.78 -4.30 13.33
CA LEU A 101 -1.97 -5.67 12.82
C LEU A 101 -0.81 -6.09 11.90
N ALA A 102 -0.39 -5.22 10.99
CA ALA A 102 0.74 -5.51 10.12
C ALA A 102 2.03 -5.76 10.93
N HIS A 103 2.29 -4.96 11.96
CA HIS A 103 3.43 -5.16 12.85
C HIS A 103 3.36 -6.50 13.59
N GLU A 104 2.19 -6.86 14.15
CA GLU A 104 1.96 -8.13 14.84
C GLU A 104 2.26 -9.34 13.94
N HIS A 105 2.00 -9.21 12.63
CA HIS A 105 2.29 -10.24 11.64
C HIS A 105 3.71 -10.14 11.03
N GLY A 106 4.51 -9.14 11.40
CA GLY A 106 5.85 -8.90 10.87
C GLY A 106 5.85 -8.45 9.42
N LEU A 107 4.89 -7.61 9.03
CA LEU A 107 4.79 -6.96 7.72
C LEU A 107 5.24 -5.50 7.81
N GLN A 108 5.70 -4.98 6.68
CA GLN A 108 5.86 -3.55 6.47
C GLN A 108 4.52 -2.93 6.05
N THR A 109 4.33 -1.64 6.36
CA THR A 109 3.12 -0.88 5.99
C THR A 109 3.53 0.42 5.31
N PHE A 110 2.91 0.74 4.17
CA PHE A 110 3.22 1.95 3.41
C PHE A 110 1.96 2.65 2.94
N ASP A 111 1.88 3.96 3.22
CA ASP A 111 0.86 4.85 2.67
C ASP A 111 1.27 5.21 1.23
N LEU A 112 0.54 4.64 0.25
CA LEU A 112 0.77 4.91 -1.17
C LEU A 112 0.28 6.30 -1.59
N ALA A 113 -0.58 6.94 -0.81
CA ALA A 113 -1.08 8.28 -1.08
C ALA A 113 -0.11 9.36 -0.57
N ALA A 114 0.49 9.16 0.61
CA ALA A 114 1.52 10.04 1.17
C ALA A 114 2.95 9.71 0.71
N HIS A 115 3.16 8.53 0.11
CA HIS A 115 4.49 7.98 -0.17
C HIS A 115 5.36 7.88 1.08
N ARG A 116 4.81 7.30 2.16
CA ARG A 116 5.46 7.23 3.48
C ARG A 116 5.36 5.83 4.08
N LEU A 117 6.45 5.37 4.71
CA LEU A 117 6.46 4.18 5.55
C LEU A 117 5.71 4.47 6.86
N LEU A 118 4.74 3.62 7.18
CA LEU A 118 3.99 3.70 8.43
C LEU A 118 4.60 2.71 9.43
N ARG A 119 5.03 3.23 10.58
CA ARG A 119 5.68 2.44 11.62
C ARG A 119 4.81 2.36 12.87
N LEU A 120 5.03 1.34 13.69
CA LEU A 120 4.32 1.20 14.97
C LEU A 120 4.55 2.43 15.88
N GLU A 121 5.73 3.03 15.82
CA GLU A 121 6.06 4.26 16.58
C GLU A 121 5.22 5.48 16.17
N ASP A 122 4.61 5.46 14.99
CA ASP A 122 3.69 6.50 14.53
C ASP A 122 2.26 6.32 15.09
N VAL A 123 1.97 5.17 15.71
CA VAL A 123 0.66 4.84 16.29
C VAL A 123 0.60 5.29 17.73
N VAL A 124 -0.40 6.11 18.06
CA VAL A 124 -0.67 6.60 19.40
C VAL A 124 -2.02 6.07 19.87
N GLU A 125 -2.07 5.55 21.09
CA GLU A 125 -3.32 5.14 21.74
C GLU A 125 -4.13 6.35 22.21
N TRP A 126 -5.40 6.43 21.80
CA TRP A 126 -6.37 7.45 22.20
C TRP A 126 -7.58 6.78 22.86
N GLU A 127 -8.47 7.57 23.46
CA GLU A 127 -9.67 7.06 24.18
C GLU A 127 -10.54 6.14 23.31
N ASP A 128 -10.61 6.42 22.00
CA ASP A 128 -11.41 5.63 21.05
C ASP A 128 -10.58 4.63 20.21
N GLY A 129 -9.35 4.31 20.64
CA GLY A 129 -8.47 3.35 19.97
C GLY A 129 -7.22 3.95 19.32
N PRO A 130 -6.47 3.17 18.53
CA PRO A 130 -5.19 3.56 17.96
C PRO A 130 -5.35 4.58 16.84
N TRP A 131 -4.50 5.60 16.79
CA TRP A 131 -4.47 6.62 15.74
C TRP A 131 -3.08 6.70 15.11
N ILE A 132 -3.04 6.74 13.77
CA ILE A 132 -1.79 7.05 13.06
C ILE A 132 -1.52 8.56 13.10
N THR A 133 -0.28 8.94 13.42
CA THR A 133 0.20 10.32 13.46
C THR A 133 0.97 10.72 12.19
N GLY A 134 1.19 12.02 12.03
CA GLY A 134 1.87 12.59 10.86
C GLY A 134 0.96 12.78 9.64
N PRO A 135 1.55 13.18 8.49
CA PRO A 135 0.82 13.42 7.26
C PRO A 135 0.24 12.12 6.68
N LEU A 136 -0.94 12.25 6.07
CA LEU A 136 -1.63 11.20 5.31
C LEU A 136 -2.03 11.77 3.95
N GLY A 137 -1.78 11.03 2.89
CA GLY A 137 -2.07 11.53 1.54
C GLY A 137 -3.50 11.24 1.12
N GLY A 138 -3.88 11.81 -0.02
CA GLY A 138 -5.17 11.52 -0.64
C GLY A 138 -6.35 12.08 0.15
N SER A 139 -6.15 13.19 0.89
CA SER A 139 -7.25 14.00 1.46
C SER A 139 -7.64 15.13 0.49
N TRP A 140 -8.79 15.78 0.69
CA TRP A 140 -9.24 16.89 -0.18
C TRP A 140 -8.22 18.04 -0.22
N ASP A 141 -7.52 18.28 0.89
CA ASP A 141 -6.54 19.35 1.03
C ASP A 141 -5.11 18.91 0.66
N GLU A 142 -4.85 17.60 0.64
CA GLU A 142 -3.55 16.99 0.28
C GLU A 142 -3.77 15.87 -0.75
N PRO A 143 -3.87 16.19 -2.06
CA PRO A 143 -4.01 15.17 -3.10
C PRO A 143 -2.80 14.23 -3.10
N GLU A 144 -2.97 13.01 -3.64
CA GLU A 144 -1.88 12.03 -3.74
C GLU A 144 -0.63 12.68 -4.36
N ALA A 145 0.43 12.82 -3.57
CA ALA A 145 1.65 13.51 -3.97
C ALA A 145 2.68 12.48 -4.45
N PHE A 146 2.71 12.23 -5.76
CA PHE A 146 3.67 11.34 -6.41
C PHE A 146 5.07 11.97 -6.48
N ALA A 147 5.73 12.14 -5.33
CA ALA A 147 7.09 12.66 -5.23
C ALA A 147 8.12 11.59 -4.79
N CYS A 148 7.89 10.30 -5.11
CA CYS A 148 8.88 9.23 -4.91
C CYS A 148 9.31 8.66 -6.28
N ARG A 149 10.58 8.25 -6.45
CA ARG A 149 11.04 7.46 -7.62
C ARG A 149 10.89 5.95 -7.44
N GLY A 150 10.19 5.52 -6.40
CA GLY A 150 10.02 4.12 -6.03
C GLY A 150 9.52 3.23 -7.17
N PRO A 151 8.42 3.58 -7.86
CA PRO A 151 7.94 2.81 -9.00
C PRO A 151 9.00 2.63 -10.11
N GLU A 152 9.76 3.68 -10.42
CA GLU A 152 10.82 3.64 -11.44
C GLU A 152 11.97 2.73 -10.99
N ILE A 153 12.45 2.92 -9.76
CA ILE A 153 13.52 2.10 -9.17
C ILE A 153 13.09 0.62 -9.15
N ALA A 154 11.84 0.32 -8.80
CA ALA A 154 11.31 -1.04 -8.81
C ALA A 154 11.37 -1.67 -10.21
N ARG A 155 10.99 -0.90 -11.24
CA ARG A 155 11.05 -1.35 -12.63
C ARG A 155 12.48 -1.58 -13.11
N GLU A 156 13.39 -0.65 -12.79
CA GLU A 156 14.83 -0.79 -13.09
C GLU A 156 15.41 -2.05 -12.46
N ARG A 157 15.12 -2.31 -11.18
CA ARG A 157 15.57 -3.52 -10.46
C ARG A 157 15.01 -4.81 -11.06
N LEU A 158 13.81 -4.77 -11.60
CA LEU A 158 13.16 -5.90 -12.26
C LEU A 158 13.50 -6.03 -13.76
N GLY A 159 14.31 -5.12 -14.32
CA GLY A 159 14.61 -5.09 -15.75
C GLY A 159 13.39 -4.81 -16.64
N LEU A 160 12.37 -4.13 -16.12
CA LEU A 160 11.16 -3.76 -16.85
C LEU A 160 11.38 -2.49 -17.67
N THR A 161 10.64 -2.35 -18.76
CA THR A 161 10.66 -1.12 -19.57
C THR A 161 10.28 0.10 -18.74
N PRO A 162 10.79 1.32 -19.01
CA PRO A 162 10.31 2.52 -18.34
C PRO A 162 8.80 2.72 -18.54
N SER A 163 8.15 3.31 -17.56
CA SER A 163 6.74 3.69 -17.66
C SER A 163 6.53 4.84 -18.65
N ALA A 164 5.32 4.96 -19.20
CA ALA A 164 4.99 5.99 -20.19
C ALA A 164 5.22 7.43 -19.68
N HIS A 165 5.06 7.68 -18.38
CA HIS A 165 5.30 8.99 -17.77
C HIS A 165 6.79 9.37 -17.72
N VAL A 166 7.70 8.39 -17.60
CA VAL A 166 9.15 8.61 -17.70
C VAL A 166 9.53 8.90 -19.16
N LEU A 167 8.95 8.16 -20.11
CA LEU A 167 9.17 8.37 -21.54
C LEU A 167 8.70 9.76 -22.01
N ALA A 168 7.61 10.27 -21.43
CA ALA A 168 7.08 11.60 -21.73
C ALA A 168 7.95 12.73 -21.13
N GLY A 169 8.61 12.52 -19.98
CA GLY A 169 9.51 13.48 -19.35
C GLY A 169 10.90 13.55 -19.98
N THR A 170 11.31 12.55 -20.76
CA THR A 170 12.55 12.56 -21.56
C THR A 170 12.35 13.15 -22.97
N GLY A 171 11.16 13.70 -23.25
CA GLY A 171 10.73 14.18 -24.57
C GLY A 171 10.77 15.70 -24.76
N GLU A 172 11.54 16.46 -23.98
CA GLU A 172 11.92 17.83 -24.35
C GLU A 172 13.43 17.85 -24.66
N ASP A 173 13.75 17.55 -25.91
CA ASP A 173 14.77 18.25 -26.70
C ASP A 173 14.88 17.58 -28.08
N SER A 174 14.19 18.15 -29.05
CA SER A 174 14.54 18.02 -30.46
C SER A 174 14.34 19.39 -31.12
N PRO A 175 15.29 19.83 -31.95
CA PRO A 175 15.49 21.22 -32.35
C PRO A 175 14.36 21.84 -33.16
#